data_AF-A0A4R6L0L3-F1
#
_entry.id   AF-A0A4R6L0L3-F1
#
_cell.length_a   1.000
_cell.length_b   1.000
_cell.length_c   1.000
_cell.angle_alpha   90.00
_cell.angle_beta   90.00
_cell.angle_gamma   90.00
#
_symmetry.space_group_name_H-M   'P 1'
#
loop_
_entity.id
_entity.type
_entity.pdbx_description
1 polymer ?
#
loop_
_entity_poly.entity_id
_entity_poly.type
_entity_poly.pdbx_seq_one_letter_code
_entity_poly.pdbx_strand_id
1 'polypeptide(L)'
;MLTSNGYVLDEQRLGELVAVPEEERGDRPQLRARLQRDGYLFLTGLLDPAVVLAFREYYFGLTGAVADRASYRKVLFEEIVPGPEYAAFCAQPALKGWFEWFLGGEPFLHRRKIIRQTAPGENGIGTATQAHYDLVYLRGGSDQVLSAWIPLGDCPVSRGGLTYLEGSHHRVLEEEAAGRLKRPAASITADLPALATQYDANWLVADYAAGDVVVHTAHSVHAALDNVSTELRLSTDIRYQRADDAIDNRWQNHWHDQDGL
;
A
#
# COMPACT_ATOMS: atom_id res chain seq x y z
N MET A 1 4.39 3.76 -21.99
CA MET A 1 5.48 4.31 -21.18
C MET A 1 4.96 4.47 -19.76
N LEU A 2 5.64 3.89 -18.77
CA LEU A 2 5.24 4.00 -17.38
C LEU A 2 5.81 5.28 -16.78
N THR A 3 5.00 5.97 -15.98
CA THR A 3 5.41 7.17 -15.26
C THR A 3 5.01 7.08 -13.80
N SER A 4 5.67 7.85 -12.94
CA SER A 4 5.22 8.13 -11.58
C SER A 4 5.51 9.59 -11.27
N ASN A 5 4.52 10.32 -10.80
CA ASN A 5 4.63 11.76 -10.52
C ASN A 5 5.13 12.56 -11.75
N GLY A 6 4.84 12.09 -12.97
CA GLY A 6 5.33 12.67 -14.22
C GLY A 6 6.77 12.30 -14.61
N TYR A 7 7.50 11.55 -13.80
CA TYR A 7 8.82 11.00 -14.16
C TYR A 7 8.65 9.71 -14.95
N VAL A 8 9.32 9.61 -16.10
CA VAL A 8 9.34 8.41 -16.93
C VAL A 8 10.25 7.37 -16.30
N LEU A 9 9.74 6.16 -16.05
CA LEU A 9 10.56 5.06 -15.53
C LEU A 9 11.45 4.49 -16.64
N ASP A 10 12.67 4.12 -16.27
CA ASP A 10 13.60 3.41 -17.15
C ASP A 10 13.19 1.94 -17.25
N GLU A 11 12.82 1.49 -18.46
CA GLU A 11 12.40 0.11 -18.73
C GLU A 11 13.49 -0.92 -18.41
N GLN A 12 14.77 -0.52 -18.42
CA GLN A 12 15.89 -1.39 -18.05
C GLN A 12 16.03 -1.58 -16.53
N ARG A 13 15.32 -0.77 -15.75
CA ARG A 13 15.30 -0.79 -14.28
C ARG A 13 13.92 -1.20 -13.74
N LEU A 14 13.15 -1.92 -14.55
CA LEU A 14 11.91 -2.56 -14.14
C LEU A 14 12.18 -4.04 -13.86
N GLY A 15 11.61 -4.53 -12.76
CA GLY A 15 11.60 -5.94 -12.39
C GLY A 15 10.17 -6.42 -12.17
N GLU A 16 10.00 -7.74 -12.04
CA GLU A 16 8.70 -8.34 -11.73
C GLU A 16 8.49 -8.38 -10.21
N LEU A 17 7.32 -7.95 -9.74
CA LEU A 17 6.87 -8.22 -8.38
C LEU A 17 6.33 -9.64 -8.32
N VAL A 18 7.10 -10.56 -7.75
CA VAL A 18 6.84 -12.00 -7.83
C VAL A 18 5.81 -12.43 -6.80
N ALA A 19 4.74 -13.09 -7.26
CA ALA A 19 3.75 -13.69 -6.38
C ALA A 19 4.35 -14.81 -5.53
N VAL A 20 3.86 -14.95 -4.30
CA VAL A 20 4.17 -16.11 -3.45
C VAL A 20 3.53 -17.36 -4.09
N PRO A 21 4.31 -18.41 -4.40
CA PRO A 21 3.76 -19.65 -4.94
C PRO A 21 2.72 -20.26 -4.00
N GLU A 22 1.67 -20.86 -4.54
CA GLU A 22 0.52 -21.36 -3.77
C GLU A 22 0.94 -22.37 -2.70
N GLU A 23 1.87 -23.25 -3.05
CA GLU A 23 2.44 -24.30 -2.19
C GLU A 23 3.16 -23.75 -0.95
N GLU A 24 3.62 -22.49 -0.99
CA GLU A 24 4.36 -21.85 0.11
C GLU A 24 3.45 -21.05 1.05
N ARG A 25 2.22 -20.73 0.63
CA ARG A 25 1.32 -19.80 1.36
C ARG A 25 0.86 -20.33 2.71
N GLY A 26 0.91 -21.65 2.91
CA GLY A 26 0.61 -22.31 4.17
C GLY A 26 1.81 -22.48 5.11
N ASP A 27 3.03 -22.13 4.69
CA ASP A 27 4.25 -22.32 5.48
C ASP A 27 4.74 -20.99 6.08
N ARG A 28 4.43 -20.77 7.37
CA ARG A 28 4.77 -19.52 8.06
C ARG A 28 6.27 -19.24 8.11
N PRO A 29 7.16 -20.18 8.48
CA PRO A 29 8.61 -20.00 8.36
C PRO A 29 9.06 -19.57 6.96
N GLN A 30 8.53 -20.19 5.90
CA GLN A 30 8.88 -19.86 4.52
C GLN A 30 8.43 -18.45 4.13
N LEU A 31 7.21 -18.06 4.50
CA LEU A 31 6.72 -16.70 4.28
C LEU A 31 7.54 -15.66 5.07
N ARG A 32 7.98 -15.98 6.29
CA ARG A 32 8.87 -15.09 7.06
C ARG A 32 10.23 -14.92 6.38
N ALA A 33 10.80 -16.01 5.85
CA ALA A 33 12.04 -15.95 5.10
C ALA A 33 11.91 -15.11 3.82
N ARG A 34 10.79 -15.24 3.09
CA ARG A 34 10.49 -14.37 1.93
C ARG A 34 10.34 -12.92 2.31
N LEU A 35 9.53 -12.62 3.32
CA LEU A 35 9.33 -11.24 3.77
C LEU A 35 10.64 -10.59 4.22
N GLN A 36 11.52 -11.35 4.89
CA GLN A 36 12.86 -10.88 5.25
C GLN A 36 13.74 -10.64 4.02
N ARG A 37 13.72 -11.54 3.04
CA ARG A 37 14.52 -11.43 1.81
C ARG A 37 14.07 -10.27 0.93
N ASP A 38 12.76 -10.17 0.70
CA ASP A 38 12.17 -9.36 -0.38
C ASP A 38 11.49 -8.08 0.13
N GLY A 39 11.14 -8.02 1.42
CA GLY A 39 10.42 -6.88 2.01
C GLY A 39 8.92 -6.86 1.71
N TYR A 40 8.42 -7.83 0.94
CA TYR A 40 7.00 -7.98 0.63
C TYR A 40 6.59 -9.45 0.48
N LEU A 41 5.27 -9.68 0.46
CA LEU A 41 4.59 -10.91 0.09
C LEU A 41 3.43 -10.54 -0.83
N PHE A 42 3.50 -10.92 -2.11
CA PHE A 42 2.40 -10.74 -3.05
C PHE A 42 1.51 -12.00 -3.05
N LEU A 43 0.33 -11.87 -2.43
CA LEU A 43 -0.61 -12.97 -2.18
C LEU A 43 -1.80 -12.84 -3.14
N THR A 44 -1.77 -13.60 -4.23
CA THR A 44 -2.86 -13.52 -5.22
C THR A 44 -4.12 -14.22 -4.70
N GLY A 45 -5.29 -13.62 -4.90
CA GLY A 45 -6.57 -14.22 -4.49
C GLY A 45 -6.69 -14.54 -2.99
N LEU A 46 -6.03 -13.79 -2.11
CA LEU A 46 -6.18 -13.94 -0.66
C LEU A 46 -7.61 -13.59 -0.20
N LEU A 47 -8.24 -12.64 -0.88
CA LEU A 47 -9.63 -12.25 -0.65
C LEU A 47 -10.51 -12.80 -1.76
N ASP A 48 -11.78 -13.05 -1.43
CA ASP A 48 -12.81 -13.35 -2.43
C ASP A 48 -12.99 -12.13 -3.35
N PRO A 49 -12.75 -12.26 -4.68
CA PRO A 49 -12.93 -11.17 -5.63
C PRO A 49 -14.34 -10.57 -5.58
N ALA A 50 -15.38 -11.36 -5.27
CA ALA A 50 -16.75 -10.88 -5.18
C ALA A 50 -16.92 -9.86 -4.03
N VAL A 51 -16.26 -10.08 -2.89
CA VAL A 51 -16.30 -9.14 -1.76
C VAL A 51 -15.58 -7.84 -2.10
N VAL A 52 -14.45 -7.93 -2.80
CA VAL A 52 -13.69 -6.77 -3.29
C VAL A 52 -14.51 -5.95 -4.28
N LEU A 53 -15.15 -6.60 -5.25
CA LEU A 53 -15.97 -5.94 -6.25
C LEU A 53 -17.27 -5.37 -5.66
N ALA A 54 -17.88 -6.01 -4.66
CA ALA A 54 -19.03 -5.46 -3.94
C ALA A 54 -18.67 -4.18 -3.18
N PHE A 55 -17.49 -4.13 -2.52
CA PHE A 55 -17.03 -2.89 -1.89
C PHE A 55 -16.72 -1.80 -2.93
N ARG A 56 -16.14 -2.17 -4.08
CA ARG A 56 -15.92 -1.25 -5.21
C ARG A 56 -17.26 -0.65 -5.70
N GLU A 57 -18.29 -1.48 -5.85
CA GLU A 57 -19.63 -1.04 -6.26
C GLU A 57 -20.24 -0.07 -5.23
N TYR A 58 -20.19 -0.42 -3.94
CA TYR A 58 -20.60 0.48 -2.85
C TYR A 58 -19.89 1.84 -2.93
N TYR A 59 -18.56 1.83 -3.07
CA TYR A 59 -17.75 3.04 -3.17
C TYR A 59 -18.18 3.93 -4.35
N PHE A 60 -18.35 3.35 -5.55
CA PHE A 60 -18.77 4.12 -6.72
C PHE A 60 -20.26 4.48 -6.74
N GLY A 61 -21.10 3.75 -6.00
CA GLY A 61 -22.49 4.15 -5.76
C GLY A 61 -22.59 5.49 -5.04
N LEU A 62 -21.67 5.75 -4.10
CA LEU A 62 -21.61 7.01 -3.35
C LEU A 62 -20.83 8.11 -4.09
N THR A 63 -19.69 7.74 -4.69
CA THR A 63 -18.78 8.71 -5.32
C THR A 63 -19.11 9.02 -6.78
N GLY A 64 -19.76 8.12 -7.51
CA GLY A 64 -20.06 8.30 -8.93
C GLY A 64 -21.08 9.42 -9.23
N ALA A 65 -21.86 9.83 -8.24
CA ALA A 65 -22.85 10.90 -8.35
C ALA A 65 -22.30 12.30 -8.05
N VAL A 66 -21.05 12.42 -7.59
CA VAL A 66 -20.49 13.72 -7.19
C VAL A 66 -19.96 14.49 -8.40
N ALA A 67 -20.30 15.78 -8.48
CA ALA A 67 -19.96 16.62 -9.63
C ALA A 67 -18.56 17.25 -9.55
N ASP A 68 -17.97 17.32 -8.36
CA ASP A 68 -16.74 18.06 -8.10
C ASP A 68 -15.89 17.44 -6.98
N ARG A 69 -14.64 17.90 -6.88
CA ARG A 69 -13.64 17.38 -5.93
C ARG A 69 -14.00 17.65 -4.46
N ALA A 70 -14.67 18.76 -4.14
CA ALA A 70 -15.07 19.05 -2.77
C ALA A 70 -16.20 18.12 -2.33
N SER A 71 -17.19 17.89 -3.19
CA SER A 71 -18.26 16.92 -2.98
C SER A 71 -17.72 15.50 -2.83
N TYR A 72 -16.79 15.09 -3.69
CA TYR A 72 -16.07 13.80 -3.56
C TYR A 72 -15.39 13.66 -2.20
N ARG A 73 -14.62 14.68 -1.78
CA ARG A 73 -13.90 14.65 -0.50
C ARG A 73 -14.85 14.54 0.69
N LYS A 74 -15.98 15.24 0.62
CA LYS A 74 -17.01 15.16 1.66
C LYS A 74 -17.51 13.73 1.83
N VAL A 75 -17.95 13.10 0.74
CA VAL A 75 -18.40 11.69 0.75
C VAL A 75 -17.28 10.78 1.26
N LEU A 76 -16.05 10.96 0.77
CA LEU A 76 -14.92 10.13 1.18
C LEU A 76 -14.65 10.21 2.69
N PHE A 77 -14.50 11.42 3.24
CA PHE A 77 -14.03 11.60 4.61
C PHE A 77 -15.13 11.64 5.66
N GLU A 78 -16.37 11.98 5.30
CA GLU A 78 -17.49 12.04 6.25
C GLU A 78 -18.37 10.78 6.23
N GLU A 79 -18.36 10.01 5.14
CA GLU A 79 -19.23 8.83 4.99
C GLU A 79 -18.42 7.55 4.81
N ILE A 80 -17.54 7.46 3.80
CA ILE A 80 -16.88 6.20 3.45
C ILE A 80 -15.79 5.80 4.47
N VAL A 81 -14.82 6.67 4.72
CA VAL A 81 -13.68 6.38 5.60
C VAL A 81 -14.09 6.08 7.05
N PRO A 82 -15.04 6.81 7.67
CA PRO A 82 -15.56 6.45 8.99
C PRO A 82 -16.68 5.40 8.96
N GLY A 83 -17.15 5.00 7.77
CA GLY A 83 -18.34 4.18 7.57
C GLY A 83 -18.16 2.70 7.91
N PRO A 84 -19.27 2.01 8.29
CA PRO A 84 -19.23 0.62 8.69
C PRO A 84 -18.89 -0.34 7.54
N GLU A 85 -19.27 -0.05 6.30
CA GLU A 85 -18.97 -0.88 5.13
C GLU A 85 -17.47 -0.96 4.86
N TYR A 86 -16.76 0.16 4.94
CA TYR A 86 -15.31 0.18 4.81
C TYR A 86 -14.62 -0.46 6.02
N ALA A 87 -15.14 -0.21 7.23
CA ALA A 87 -14.64 -0.86 8.43
C ALA A 87 -14.74 -2.39 8.33
N ALA A 88 -15.88 -2.91 7.86
CA ALA A 88 -16.14 -4.33 7.65
C ALA A 88 -15.25 -4.91 6.54
N PHE A 89 -15.09 -4.21 5.41
CA PHE A 89 -14.19 -4.63 4.34
C PHE A 89 -12.75 -4.80 4.84
N CYS A 90 -12.22 -3.85 5.61
CA CYS A 90 -10.86 -3.94 6.11
C CYS A 90 -10.66 -4.99 7.22
N ALA A 91 -11.73 -5.42 7.88
CA ALA A 91 -11.72 -6.39 8.98
C ALA A 91 -12.22 -7.78 8.54
N GLN A 92 -12.20 -8.07 7.23
CA GLN A 92 -12.63 -9.35 6.69
C GLN A 92 -11.96 -10.54 7.39
N PRO A 93 -12.70 -11.64 7.67
CA PRO A 93 -12.15 -12.81 8.36
C PRO A 93 -10.93 -13.42 7.67
N ALA A 94 -10.91 -13.47 6.33
CA ALA A 94 -9.78 -13.99 5.57
C ALA A 94 -8.49 -13.18 5.83
N LEU A 95 -8.61 -11.84 5.83
CA LEU A 95 -7.48 -10.96 6.07
C LEU A 95 -7.03 -10.99 7.53
N LYS A 96 -7.97 -10.84 8.48
CA LYS A 96 -7.66 -10.91 9.92
C LYS A 96 -7.02 -12.25 10.26
N GLY A 97 -7.61 -13.36 9.79
CA GLY A 97 -7.13 -14.70 10.05
C GLY A 97 -5.72 -14.94 9.49
N TRP A 98 -5.44 -14.41 8.29
CA TRP A 98 -4.09 -14.47 7.73
C TRP A 98 -3.07 -13.72 8.61
N PHE A 99 -3.37 -12.49 9.03
CA PHE A 99 -2.49 -11.72 9.90
C PHE A 99 -2.33 -12.36 11.29
N GLU A 100 -3.40 -12.88 11.88
CA GLU A 100 -3.37 -13.58 13.17
C GLU A 100 -2.42 -14.80 13.12
N TRP A 101 -2.57 -15.63 12.08
CA TRP A 101 -1.69 -16.78 11.87
C TRP A 101 -0.24 -16.37 11.60
N PHE A 102 -0.03 -15.40 10.70
CA PHE A 102 1.31 -14.98 10.27
C PHE A 102 2.09 -14.30 11.40
N LEU A 103 1.45 -13.38 12.13
CA LEU A 103 2.03 -12.68 13.28
C LEU A 103 2.17 -13.60 14.49
N GLY A 104 1.37 -14.67 14.58
CA GLY A 104 1.43 -15.67 15.65
C GLY A 104 0.75 -15.20 16.94
N GLY A 105 -0.30 -14.39 16.84
CA GLY A 105 -1.05 -13.86 17.97
C GLY A 105 -2.14 -12.89 17.51
N GLU A 106 -2.87 -12.29 18.47
CA GLU A 106 -3.96 -11.36 18.16
C GLU A 106 -3.45 -10.17 17.35
N PRO A 107 -3.99 -9.94 16.13
CA PRO A 107 -3.61 -8.82 15.31
C PRO A 107 -4.34 -7.54 15.75
N PHE A 108 -3.64 -6.42 15.69
CA PHE A 108 -4.20 -5.09 15.85
C PHE A 108 -4.28 -4.39 14.49
N LEU A 109 -5.51 -4.06 14.07
CA LEU A 109 -5.77 -3.25 12.88
C LEU A 109 -5.80 -1.77 13.25
N HIS A 110 -4.92 -0.97 12.64
CA HIS A 110 -4.93 0.47 12.85
C HIS A 110 -6.25 1.11 12.38
N ARG A 111 -6.74 2.10 13.13
CA ARG A 111 -7.97 2.83 12.77
C ARG A 111 -7.80 3.66 11.49
N ARG A 112 -6.60 4.22 11.28
CA ARG A 112 -6.25 4.93 10.05
C ARG A 112 -6.13 3.94 8.89
N LYS A 113 -7.13 3.97 8.01
CA LYS A 113 -7.25 3.13 6.81
C LYS A 113 -7.43 4.07 5.62
N ILE A 114 -6.63 3.90 4.59
CA ILE A 114 -6.53 4.86 3.49
C ILE A 114 -7.17 4.26 2.24
N ILE A 115 -7.96 5.06 1.53
CA ILE A 115 -8.52 4.73 0.21
C ILE A 115 -7.94 5.70 -0.82
N ARG A 116 -7.50 5.18 -1.97
CA ARG A 116 -6.94 6.00 -3.04
C ARG A 116 -7.68 5.76 -4.35
N GLN A 117 -8.33 6.80 -4.84
CA GLN A 117 -8.83 6.88 -6.21
C GLN A 117 -7.83 7.70 -7.05
N THR A 118 -7.48 7.21 -8.23
CA THR A 118 -6.63 7.94 -9.19
C THR A 118 -7.25 7.89 -10.57
N ALA A 119 -7.48 9.06 -11.16
CA ALA A 119 -8.08 9.15 -12.49
C ALA A 119 -7.05 9.03 -13.61
N PRO A 120 -7.45 8.51 -14.79
CA PRO A 120 -6.64 8.54 -15.99
C PRO A 120 -6.03 9.92 -16.28
N GLY A 121 -4.74 9.95 -16.58
CA GLY A 121 -4.05 11.16 -17.03
C GLY A 121 -3.66 12.14 -15.91
N GLU A 122 -4.03 11.90 -14.65
CA GLU A 122 -3.48 12.66 -13.52
C GLU A 122 -1.97 12.40 -13.41
N ASN A 123 -1.17 13.44 -13.63
CA ASN A 123 0.30 13.37 -13.58
C ASN A 123 0.92 14.60 -12.91
N GLY A 124 2.19 14.47 -12.54
CA GLY A 124 2.97 15.50 -11.86
C GLY A 124 3.19 15.21 -10.37
N ILE A 125 4.06 16.00 -9.75
CA ILE A 125 4.46 15.81 -8.36
C ILE A 125 3.23 15.95 -7.44
N GLY A 126 2.92 14.86 -6.73
CA GLY A 126 1.79 14.78 -5.80
C GLY A 126 0.53 14.11 -6.34
N THR A 127 0.52 13.62 -7.59
CA THR A 127 -0.61 12.84 -8.13
C THR A 127 -0.52 11.38 -7.74
N ALA A 128 0.61 10.73 -8.05
CA ALA A 128 0.93 9.40 -7.58
C ALA A 128 1.65 9.45 -6.23
N THR A 129 1.54 8.37 -5.46
CA THR A 129 2.26 8.25 -4.19
C THR A 129 3.77 8.27 -4.46
N GLN A 130 4.46 9.26 -3.88
CA GLN A 130 5.91 9.40 -4.00
C GLN A 130 6.65 8.28 -3.26
N ALA A 131 7.92 8.04 -3.61
CA ALA A 131 8.72 7.03 -2.96
C ALA A 131 8.87 7.31 -1.47
N HIS A 132 8.49 6.35 -0.65
CA HIS A 132 8.64 6.40 0.81
C HIS A 132 8.64 4.98 1.39
N TYR A 133 8.89 4.86 2.69
CA TYR A 133 8.64 3.64 3.46
C TYR A 133 7.71 4.00 4.62
N ASP A 134 6.82 3.09 5.00
CA ASP A 134 5.71 3.40 5.91
C ASP A 134 6.15 3.80 7.33
N LEU A 135 7.30 3.26 7.80
CA LEU A 135 7.78 3.52 9.15
C LEU A 135 7.92 5.02 9.41
N VAL A 136 8.24 5.84 8.40
CA VAL A 136 8.34 7.30 8.59
C VAL A 136 7.09 7.90 9.21
N TYR A 137 5.92 7.40 8.86
CA TYR A 137 4.64 7.88 9.37
C TYR A 137 4.21 7.18 10.67
N LEU A 138 4.75 5.99 10.95
CA LEU A 138 4.39 5.09 12.07
C LEU A 138 5.44 5.00 13.19
N ARG A 139 6.49 5.84 13.17
CA ARG A 139 7.61 5.83 14.14
C ARG A 139 7.24 5.97 15.62
N GLY A 140 5.99 6.32 15.94
CA GLY A 140 5.53 6.47 17.33
C GLY A 140 5.16 5.14 18.01
N GLY A 141 5.20 4.03 17.28
CA GLY A 141 4.90 2.68 17.77
C GLY A 141 5.99 1.67 17.41
N SER A 142 5.58 0.43 17.21
CA SER A 142 6.43 -0.68 16.74
C SER A 142 6.94 -0.44 15.31
N ASP A 143 8.12 -0.97 15.02
CA ASP A 143 8.65 -1.06 13.65
C ASP A 143 8.27 -2.38 12.94
N GLN A 144 7.61 -3.30 13.66
CA GLN A 144 7.11 -4.58 13.17
C GLN A 144 5.70 -4.47 12.57
N VAL A 145 5.30 -3.27 12.14
CA VAL A 145 4.03 -3.03 11.44
C VAL A 145 4.13 -3.55 10.01
N LEU A 146 3.07 -4.23 9.57
CA LEU A 146 2.90 -4.69 8.20
C LEU A 146 1.75 -3.95 7.54
N SER A 147 1.98 -3.45 6.34
CA SER A 147 0.95 -2.85 5.50
C SER A 147 0.38 -3.90 4.56
N ALA A 148 -0.94 -3.90 4.38
CA ALA A 148 -1.64 -4.61 3.33
C ALA A 148 -2.17 -3.59 2.32
N TRP A 149 -1.68 -3.66 1.08
CA TRP A 149 -2.24 -2.93 -0.05
C TRP A 149 -3.16 -3.86 -0.85
N ILE A 150 -4.35 -3.36 -1.18
CA ILE A 150 -5.43 -4.14 -1.78
C ILE A 150 -5.98 -3.35 -2.97
N PRO A 151 -5.87 -3.84 -4.22
CA PRO A 151 -6.55 -3.26 -5.36
C PRO A 151 -8.05 -3.56 -5.24
N LEU A 152 -8.88 -2.51 -5.33
CA LEU A 152 -10.33 -2.62 -5.23
C LEU A 152 -10.94 -2.82 -6.62
N GLY A 153 -10.50 -3.87 -7.30
CA GLY A 153 -10.74 -4.15 -8.72
C GLY A 153 -9.43 -4.43 -9.46
N ASP A 154 -9.49 -4.97 -10.68
CA ASP A 154 -8.29 -5.25 -11.46
C ASP A 154 -7.43 -4.00 -11.64
N CYS A 155 -6.13 -4.16 -11.57
CA CYS A 155 -5.17 -3.07 -11.65
C CYS A 155 -3.96 -3.54 -12.47
N PRO A 156 -4.08 -3.54 -13.82
CA PRO A 156 -2.91 -3.75 -14.67
C PRO A 156 -1.87 -2.67 -14.41
N VAL A 157 -0.60 -2.90 -14.77
CA VAL A 157 0.52 -1.97 -14.52
C VAL A 157 0.20 -0.55 -15.03
N SER A 158 -0.46 -0.44 -16.19
CA SER A 158 -0.87 0.84 -16.78
C SER A 158 -1.89 1.63 -15.96
N ARG A 159 -2.62 0.98 -15.03
CA ARG A 159 -3.61 1.60 -14.15
C ARG A 159 -2.98 2.23 -12.90
N GLY A 160 -1.67 2.12 -12.73
CA GLY A 160 -0.97 2.89 -11.72
C GLY A 160 -0.94 2.22 -10.34
N GLY A 161 -0.71 0.90 -10.27
CA GLY A 161 -0.59 0.15 -9.01
C GLY A 161 0.62 0.55 -8.16
N LEU A 162 0.78 -0.07 -6.99
CA LEU A 162 2.02 0.09 -6.22
C LEU A 162 3.21 -0.56 -6.95
N THR A 163 4.38 0.03 -6.74
CA THR A 163 5.68 -0.49 -7.16
C THR A 163 6.66 -0.42 -5.99
N TYR A 164 7.60 -1.35 -5.94
CA TYR A 164 8.51 -1.54 -4.82
C TYR A 164 9.96 -1.45 -5.30
N LEU A 165 10.81 -0.73 -4.59
CA LEU A 165 12.23 -0.68 -4.91
C LEU A 165 12.91 -1.93 -4.35
N GLU A 166 13.41 -2.77 -5.24
CA GLU A 166 13.99 -4.09 -4.93
C GLU A 166 15.03 -4.02 -3.81
N GLY A 167 14.84 -4.84 -2.76
CA GLY A 167 15.79 -4.97 -1.65
C GLY A 167 15.99 -3.71 -0.79
N SER A 168 15.25 -2.63 -1.04
CA SER A 168 15.46 -1.32 -0.40
C SER A 168 15.31 -1.35 1.12
N HIS A 169 14.46 -2.24 1.66
CA HIS A 169 14.22 -2.37 3.10
C HIS A 169 15.49 -2.73 3.88
N HIS A 170 16.43 -3.48 3.29
CA HIS A 170 17.70 -3.80 3.96
C HIS A 170 18.53 -2.56 4.25
N ARG A 171 18.64 -1.67 3.25
CA ARG A 171 19.34 -0.39 3.39
C ARG A 171 18.60 0.53 4.35
N VAL A 172 17.27 0.59 4.27
CA VAL A 172 16.46 1.40 5.19
C VAL A 172 16.65 0.92 6.64
N LEU A 173 16.57 -0.38 6.90
CA LEU A 173 16.82 -0.99 8.22
C LEU A 173 18.20 -0.60 8.78
N GLU A 174 19.24 -0.66 7.95
CA GLU A 174 20.60 -0.27 8.37
C GLU A 174 20.70 1.23 8.69
N GLU A 175 20.13 2.08 7.83
CA GLU A 175 20.15 3.52 8.01
C GLU A 175 19.29 3.99 9.20
N GLU A 176 18.19 3.30 9.49
CA GLU A 176 17.38 3.46 10.70
C GLU A 176 18.16 3.11 11.97
N ALA A 177 18.76 1.92 12.00
CA ALA A 177 19.55 1.45 13.14
C ALA A 177 20.74 2.39 13.43
N ALA A 178 21.31 3.00 12.39
CA ALA A 178 22.39 3.96 12.51
C ALA A 178 21.93 5.40 12.79
N GLY A 179 20.62 5.69 12.80
CA GLY A 179 20.07 7.03 13.01
C GLY A 179 20.41 8.04 11.91
N ARG A 180 20.68 7.57 10.69
CA ARG A 180 21.13 8.41 9.56
C ARG A 180 19.98 9.06 8.77
N LEU A 181 18.75 8.57 8.95
CA LEU A 181 17.57 9.08 8.24
C LEU A 181 17.00 10.32 8.93
N LYS A 182 16.78 11.38 8.14
CA LYS A 182 16.33 12.70 8.62
C LYS A 182 14.92 12.63 9.20
N ARG A 183 14.66 13.50 10.18
CA ARG A 183 13.34 13.81 10.75
C ARG A 183 13.04 15.30 10.51
N PRO A 184 11.79 15.71 10.21
CA PRO A 184 10.54 14.95 10.23
C PRO A 184 10.32 14.04 9.01
N ALA A 185 9.29 13.21 9.10
CA ALA A 185 8.85 12.28 8.06
C ALA A 185 8.43 13.02 6.79
N ALA A 186 9.02 12.64 5.66
CA ALA A 186 8.60 13.05 4.33
C ALA A 186 8.85 11.91 3.36
N SER A 187 8.16 11.95 2.22
CA SER A 187 8.56 11.17 1.04
C SER A 187 10.04 11.36 0.72
N ILE A 188 10.71 10.30 0.28
CA ILE A 188 12.10 10.32 -0.15
C ILE A 188 12.25 11.19 -1.40
N THR A 189 11.47 10.90 -2.45
CA THR A 189 11.51 11.63 -3.72
C THR A 189 10.30 11.27 -4.62
N ALA A 190 9.97 12.16 -5.55
CA ALA A 190 9.09 11.86 -6.69
C ALA A 190 9.86 11.23 -7.87
N ASP A 191 11.18 11.42 -7.93
CA ASP A 191 12.05 10.97 -9.02
C ASP A 191 12.46 9.50 -8.81
N LEU A 192 11.57 8.59 -9.22
CA LEU A 192 11.80 7.15 -9.12
C LEU A 192 13.03 6.66 -9.92
N PRO A 193 13.30 7.15 -11.15
CA PRO A 193 14.51 6.78 -11.90
C PRO A 193 15.82 7.14 -11.19
N ALA A 194 15.90 8.34 -10.62
CA ALA A 194 17.08 8.75 -9.86
C ALA A 194 17.26 7.88 -8.61
N LEU A 195 16.15 7.52 -7.94
CA LEU A 195 16.22 6.64 -6.76
C LEU A 195 16.69 5.23 -7.11
N ALA A 196 16.20 4.65 -8.22
CA ALA A 196 16.66 3.36 -8.73
C ALA A 196 18.16 3.37 -9.07
N THR A 197 18.66 4.47 -9.63
CA THR A 197 20.10 4.66 -9.86
C THR A 197 20.87 4.73 -8.54
N GLN A 198 20.38 5.48 -7.56
CA GLN A 198 21.01 5.63 -6.24
C GLN A 198 21.09 4.32 -5.44
N TYR A 199 20.07 3.46 -5.57
CA TYR A 199 20.00 2.18 -4.87
C TYR A 199 20.66 1.04 -5.64
N ASP A 200 21.01 1.28 -6.90
CA ASP A 200 21.36 0.24 -7.86
C ASP A 200 20.35 -0.92 -7.90
N ALA A 201 19.07 -0.58 -8.00
CA ALA A 201 17.96 -1.52 -7.84
C ALA A 201 16.86 -1.29 -8.88
N ASN A 202 16.01 -2.30 -9.07
CA ASN A 202 14.86 -2.23 -9.96
C ASN A 202 13.59 -1.79 -9.21
N TRP A 203 12.69 -1.13 -9.93
CA TRP A 203 11.30 -0.96 -9.51
C TRP A 203 10.49 -2.18 -9.93
N LEU A 204 9.99 -2.92 -8.93
CA LEU A 204 9.19 -4.12 -9.11
C LEU A 204 7.75 -3.74 -9.44
N VAL A 205 7.20 -4.28 -10.52
CA VAL A 205 5.84 -4.03 -10.99
C VAL A 205 5.10 -5.35 -11.22
N ALA A 206 3.78 -5.33 -11.09
CA ALA A 206 2.91 -6.45 -11.44
C ALA A 206 1.54 -5.95 -11.91
N ASP A 207 0.88 -6.76 -12.72
CA ASP A 207 -0.56 -6.69 -12.86
C ASP A 207 -1.20 -7.28 -11.61
N TYR A 208 -2.17 -6.57 -11.04
CA TYR A 208 -2.95 -7.06 -9.91
C TYR A 208 -4.39 -7.35 -10.32
N ALA A 209 -5.01 -8.33 -9.68
CA ALA A 209 -6.42 -8.67 -9.84
C ALA A 209 -7.23 -8.35 -8.58
N ALA A 210 -8.54 -8.19 -8.73
CA ALA A 210 -9.44 -8.16 -7.58
C ALA A 210 -9.26 -9.45 -6.73
N GLY A 211 -9.05 -9.29 -5.43
CA GLY A 211 -8.78 -10.41 -4.51
C GLY A 211 -7.31 -10.51 -4.07
N ASP A 212 -6.41 -9.86 -4.80
CA ASP A 212 -4.99 -9.83 -4.46
C ASP A 212 -4.69 -8.95 -3.25
N VAL A 213 -3.63 -9.29 -2.51
CA VAL A 213 -3.11 -8.47 -1.41
C VAL A 213 -1.59 -8.47 -1.48
N VAL A 214 -0.98 -7.29 -1.44
CA VAL A 214 0.47 -7.17 -1.20
C VAL A 214 0.68 -6.79 0.27
N VAL A 215 1.40 -7.64 1.00
CA VAL A 215 1.82 -7.35 2.37
C VAL A 215 3.27 -6.90 2.35
N HIS A 216 3.60 -5.75 2.92
CA HIS A 216 4.98 -5.25 2.95
C HIS A 216 5.41 -4.74 4.32
N THR A 217 6.71 -4.77 4.58
CA THR A 217 7.29 -4.29 5.83
C THR A 217 7.22 -2.77 5.92
N ALA A 218 7.24 -2.22 7.14
CA ALA A 218 7.32 -0.77 7.34
C ALA A 218 8.57 -0.11 6.71
N HIS A 219 9.59 -0.88 6.32
CA HIS A 219 10.87 -0.41 5.79
C HIS A 219 10.95 -0.47 4.25
N SER A 220 10.01 -1.14 3.59
CA SER A 220 10.04 -1.33 2.14
C SER A 220 9.77 0.00 1.43
N VAL A 221 10.72 0.44 0.60
CA VAL A 221 10.52 1.64 -0.21
C VAL A 221 9.57 1.32 -1.34
N HIS A 222 8.46 2.04 -1.39
CA HIS A 222 7.41 1.85 -2.36
C HIS A 222 6.85 3.19 -2.84
N ALA A 223 6.25 3.17 -4.01
CA ALA A 223 5.61 4.30 -4.67
C ALA A 223 4.40 3.80 -5.46
N ALA A 224 3.60 4.70 -6.02
CA ALA A 224 2.59 4.33 -7.01
C ALA A 224 3.01 4.82 -8.40
N LEU A 225 2.61 4.06 -9.42
CA LEU A 225 2.68 4.52 -10.80
C LEU A 225 1.51 5.49 -11.09
N ASP A 226 1.70 6.36 -12.08
CA ASP A 226 0.64 7.20 -12.63
C ASP A 226 -0.37 6.32 -13.37
N ASN A 227 -1.65 6.73 -13.37
CA ASN A 227 -2.68 6.04 -14.12
C ASN A 227 -2.66 6.51 -15.58
N VAL A 228 -1.99 5.73 -16.43
CA VAL A 228 -1.90 5.96 -17.88
C VAL A 228 -2.89 5.08 -18.67
N SER A 229 -3.84 4.45 -17.97
CA SER A 229 -4.94 3.68 -18.55
C SER A 229 -6.14 4.56 -18.90
N THR A 230 -7.29 3.94 -19.22
CA THR A 230 -8.57 4.63 -19.48
C THR A 230 -9.57 4.50 -18.33
N GLU A 231 -9.24 3.79 -17.26
CA GLU A 231 -10.16 3.48 -16.16
C GLU A 231 -9.66 4.02 -14.82
N LEU A 232 -10.58 4.31 -13.89
CA LEU A 232 -10.25 4.73 -12.53
C LEU A 232 -9.53 3.60 -11.77
N ARG A 233 -8.40 3.93 -11.15
CA ARG A 233 -7.76 3.08 -10.14
C ARG A 233 -8.41 3.31 -8.80
N LEU A 234 -8.73 2.24 -8.09
CA LEU A 234 -9.19 2.28 -6.70
C LEU A 234 -8.39 1.25 -5.90
N SER A 235 -7.88 1.64 -4.75
CA SER A 235 -7.18 0.74 -3.83
C SER A 235 -7.33 1.20 -2.39
N THR A 236 -6.98 0.31 -1.47
CA THR A 236 -6.85 0.65 -0.05
C THR A 236 -5.55 0.13 0.54
N ASP A 237 -5.00 0.89 1.47
CA ASP A 237 -3.84 0.52 2.27
C ASP A 237 -4.15 0.56 3.78
N ILE A 238 -3.98 -0.57 4.46
CA ILE A 238 -4.30 -0.77 5.88
C ILE A 238 -3.15 -1.46 6.62
N ARG A 239 -3.01 -1.22 7.92
CA ARG A 239 -1.84 -1.65 8.70
C ARG A 239 -2.23 -2.57 9.84
N TYR A 240 -1.44 -3.62 10.02
CA TYR A 240 -1.54 -4.60 11.07
C TYR A 240 -0.23 -4.73 11.85
N GLN A 241 -0.33 -4.93 13.16
CA GLN A 241 0.78 -5.31 14.05
C GLN A 241 0.27 -6.31 15.09
N ARG A 242 1.13 -6.83 15.97
CA ARG A 242 0.64 -7.58 17.14
C ARG A 242 -0.01 -6.62 18.14
N ALA A 243 -1.08 -7.07 18.80
CA ALA A 243 -1.84 -6.23 19.71
C ALA A 243 -1.11 -5.83 21.00
N ASP A 244 -0.08 -6.57 21.38
CA ASP A 244 0.80 -6.30 22.53
C ASP A 244 2.07 -5.52 22.16
N ASP A 245 2.29 -5.22 20.87
CA ASP A 245 3.35 -4.32 20.45
C ASP A 245 2.94 -2.85 20.71
N ALA A 246 3.92 -1.95 20.84
CA ALA A 246 3.66 -0.53 21.02
C ALA A 246 2.85 0.03 19.84
N ILE A 247 1.77 0.77 20.12
CA ILE A 247 0.87 1.33 19.12
C ILE A 247 1.18 2.82 18.93
N ASP A 248 1.34 3.26 17.68
CA ASP A 248 1.38 4.69 17.37
C ASP A 248 -0.02 5.32 17.54
N ASN A 249 -0.20 6.09 18.61
CA ASN A 249 -1.47 6.74 18.94
C ASN A 249 -1.93 7.74 17.87
N ARG A 250 -1.00 8.28 17.05
CA ARG A 250 -1.32 9.21 15.97
C ARG A 250 -2.16 8.55 14.87
N TRP A 251 -2.03 7.22 14.72
CA TRP A 251 -2.73 6.41 13.71
C TRP A 251 -4.10 5.86 14.19
N GLN A 252 -4.59 6.34 15.33
CA GLN A 252 -5.86 5.87 15.93
C GLN A 252 -7.05 6.80 15.63
N ASN A 253 -6.94 7.61 14.58
CA ASN A 253 -8.02 8.39 13.99
C ASN A 253 -8.35 7.88 12.60
N HIS A 254 -9.57 8.16 12.13
CA HIS A 254 -9.91 7.95 10.73
C HIS A 254 -9.00 8.80 9.83
N TRP A 255 -8.70 8.29 8.64
CA TRP A 255 -7.86 9.02 7.68
C TRP A 255 -8.56 10.30 7.22
N HIS A 256 -7.81 11.41 7.20
CA HIS A 256 -8.21 12.65 6.56
C HIS A 256 -6.99 13.25 5.85
N ASP A 257 -7.17 13.93 4.74
CA ASP A 257 -6.04 14.55 4.01
C ASP A 257 -5.59 15.91 4.55
N GLN A 258 -6.01 16.27 5.77
CA GLN A 258 -5.66 17.52 6.47
C GLN A 258 -5.05 17.26 7.85
N ASP A 259 -4.79 16.00 8.20
CA ASP A 259 -4.29 15.63 9.53
C ASP A 259 -2.76 15.63 9.65
N GLY A 260 -2.04 15.94 8.56
CA GLY A 260 -0.59 16.13 8.57
C GLY A 260 0.22 14.84 8.75
N LEU A 261 -0.38 13.68 8.43
CA LEU A 261 0.24 12.35 8.52
C LEU A 261 0.24 11.60 7.19
#